data_AF-A0A060Z005-F1
#
_entry.id   AF-A0A060Z005-F1
#
_cell.length_a   1.000
_cell.length_b   1.000
_cell.length_c   1.000
_cell.angle_alpha   90.00
_cell.angle_beta   90.00
_cell.angle_gamma   90.00
#
_symmetry.space_group_name_H-M   'P 1'
#
loop_
_entity.id
_entity.type
_entity.pdbx_description
1 polymer ?
#
loop_
_entity_poly.entity_id
_entity_poly.type
_entity_poly.pdbx_seq_one_letter_code
_entity_poly.pdbx_strand_id
1 'polypeptide(L)'
;MLLFRSATGEAWHEIMLSCLSNRPCDKLSGSGGKECGSDFAYFYFVSFIFLCSFLMLNLFVAVIMDNFEYLTRDASILGPHHLDEFIRVWAEYDPAAW
;
A
#
# COMPACT_ATOMS: atom_id res chain seq x y z
N MET A 1 12.68 -11.97 -1.99
CA MET A 1 11.42 -12.57 -2.49
C MET A 1 10.55 -13.22 -1.41
N LEU A 2 11.10 -13.89 -0.39
CA LEU A 2 10.27 -14.51 0.68
C LEU A 2 9.39 -13.50 1.43
N LEU A 3 9.93 -12.36 1.87
CA LEU A 3 9.13 -11.35 2.60
C LEU A 3 8.06 -10.69 1.74
N PHE A 4 8.32 -10.51 0.44
CA PHE A 4 7.32 -10.02 -0.51
C PHE A 4 6.17 -11.03 -0.65
N ARG A 5 6.49 -12.32 -0.77
CA ARG A 5 5.50 -13.40 -0.78
C ARG A 5 4.72 -13.50 0.55
N SER A 6 5.40 -13.27 1.68
CA SER A 6 4.73 -13.21 2.98
C SER A 6 3.79 -12.00 3.09
N ALA A 7 4.19 -10.85 2.54
CA ALA A 7 3.38 -9.62 2.50
C ALA A 7 2.10 -9.78 1.67
N THR A 8 2.10 -10.61 0.63
CA THR A 8 0.88 -10.95 -0.13
C THR A 8 -0.04 -11.96 0.59
N GLY A 9 0.37 -12.46 1.77
CA GLY A 9 -0.40 -13.42 2.55
C GLY A 9 -0.23 -14.87 2.09
N GLU A 10 0.66 -15.16 1.14
CA GLU A 10 0.85 -16.52 0.63
C GLU A 10 1.74 -17.36 1.55
N ALA A 11 1.17 -18.41 2.14
CA ALA A 11 1.89 -19.43 2.93
C ALA A 11 2.81 -18.85 4.03
N TRP A 12 2.55 -17.61 4.48
CA TRP A 12 3.42 -16.92 5.44
C TRP A 12 3.51 -17.67 6.78
N HIS A 13 2.43 -18.35 7.17
CA HIS A 13 2.37 -19.18 8.37
C HIS A 13 3.25 -20.43 8.24
N GLU A 14 3.31 -21.07 7.08
CA GLU A 14 4.19 -22.23 6.84
C GLU A 14 5.66 -21.81 6.87
N ILE A 15 5.97 -20.64 6.29
CA ILE A 15 7.31 -20.05 6.32
C ILE A 15 7.72 -19.74 7.77
N MET A 16 6.82 -19.13 8.55
CA MET A 16 7.04 -18.86 9.96
C MET A 16 7.31 -20.16 10.75
N LEU A 17 6.48 -21.19 10.57
CA LEU A 17 6.67 -22.49 11.22
C LEU A 17 8.00 -23.13 10.84
N SER A 18 8.46 -22.93 9.61
CA SER A 18 9.75 -23.43 9.11
C SER A 18 10.95 -22.74 9.74
N CYS A 19 10.76 -21.54 10.31
CA CYS A 19 11.80 -20.77 11.01
C CYS A 19 11.84 -20.98 12.54
N LEU A 20 10.96 -21.82 13.09
CA LEU A 20 10.92 -22.13 14.52
C LEU A 20 12.16 -22.89 15.00
N SER A 21 12.34 -22.94 16.33
CA SER A 21 13.40 -23.73 16.95
C SER A 21 13.31 -25.22 16.59
N ASN A 22 14.42 -25.95 16.81
CA ASN A 22 14.51 -27.40 16.60
C ASN A 22 14.47 -27.85 15.13
N ARG A 23 14.78 -26.95 14.18
CA ARG A 23 14.82 -27.26 12.74
C ARG A 23 16.19 -27.83 12.33
N PRO A 24 16.23 -28.72 11.33
CA PRO A 24 17.49 -29.26 10.85
C PRO A 24 18.34 -28.14 10.25
N CYS A 25 19.54 -27.95 10.79
CA CYS A 25 20.55 -27.09 10.19
C CYS A 25 21.12 -27.71 8.92
N ASP A 26 21.65 -26.86 8.04
CA ASP A 26 22.51 -27.33 6.95
C ASP A 26 23.75 -28.03 7.54
N LYS A 27 24.20 -29.12 6.90
CA LYS A 27 25.42 -29.84 7.32
C LYS A 27 26.68 -28.97 7.21
N LEU A 28 26.64 -27.93 6.37
CA LEU A 28 27.74 -27.00 6.16
C LEU A 28 27.75 -25.82 7.15
N SER A 29 26.74 -25.66 8.00
CA SER A 29 26.66 -24.49 8.90
C SER A 29 27.61 -24.56 10.10
N GLY A 30 28.32 -25.67 10.30
CA GLY A 30 29.25 -25.86 11.42
C GLY A 30 28.58 -25.97 12.80
N SER A 31 27.26 -25.73 12.89
CA SER A 31 26.44 -25.94 14.08
C SER A 31 26.01 -27.41 14.16
N GLY A 32 26.67 -28.17 15.04
CA GLY A 32 26.36 -29.57 15.27
C GLY A 32 25.07 -29.76 16.07
N GLY A 33 23.90 -29.76 15.42
CA GLY A 33 22.63 -30.07 16.09
C GLY A 33 21.36 -29.60 15.37
N LYS A 34 20.21 -29.76 16.02
CA LYS A 34 18.90 -29.20 15.61
C LYS A 34 18.71 -27.76 16.08
N GLU A 35 19.76 -26.96 16.18
CA GLU A 35 19.67 -25.63 16.82
C GLU A 35 19.32 -24.51 15.84
N CYS A 36 18.87 -24.83 14.63
CA CYS A 36 18.46 -23.82 13.66
C CYS A 36 17.03 -23.36 13.91
N GLY A 37 16.82 -22.05 13.72
CA GLY A 37 15.56 -21.37 13.96
C GLY A 37 15.37 -20.92 15.41
N SER A 38 14.36 -20.07 15.62
CA SER A 38 14.07 -19.47 16.92
C SER A 38 12.58 -19.25 17.07
N ASP A 39 12.06 -19.45 18.28
CA ASP A 39 10.66 -19.15 18.60
C ASP A 39 10.35 -17.65 18.51
N PHE A 40 11.38 -16.80 18.46
CA PHE A 40 11.26 -15.39 18.14
C PHE A 40 10.68 -15.15 16.72
N ALA A 41 10.73 -16.15 15.83
CA ALA A 41 10.12 -16.08 14.51
C ALA A 41 8.61 -15.75 14.57
N TYR A 42 7.88 -16.20 15.59
CA TYR A 42 6.47 -15.82 15.77
C TYR A 42 6.31 -14.30 15.88
N PHE A 43 7.11 -13.67 16.74
CA PHE A 43 7.04 -12.23 16.96
C PHE A 43 7.43 -11.45 15.70
N TYR A 44 8.49 -11.89 15.01
CA TYR A 44 8.94 -11.28 13.76
C TYR A 44 7.86 -11.32 12.67
N PHE A 45 7.32 -12.50 12.36
CA PHE A 45 6.34 -12.64 11.27
C PHE A 45 5.01 -11.96 11.61
N VAL A 46 4.51 -12.07 12.84
CA VAL A 46 3.25 -11.43 13.24
C VAL A 46 3.36 -9.91 13.18
N SER A 47 4.43 -9.32 13.71
CA SER A 47 4.65 -7.86 13.65
C SER A 47 4.84 -7.37 12.22
N PHE A 48 5.56 -8.12 11.39
CA PHE A 48 5.74 -7.81 9.97
C PHE A 48 4.41 -7.81 9.19
N ILE A 49 3.58 -8.85 9.37
CA ILE A 49 2.27 -8.95 8.70
C ILE A 49 1.34 -7.83 9.15
N PHE A 50 1.33 -7.50 10.44
CA PHE A 50 0.55 -6.39 10.98
C PHE A 50 0.96 -5.05 10.36
N LEU A 51 2.27 -4.74 10.38
CA LEU A 51 2.79 -3.51 9.80
C LEU A 51 2.53 -3.42 8.30
N CYS A 52 2.77 -4.50 7.56
CA CYS A 52 2.53 -4.55 6.12
C CYS A 52 1.05 -4.34 5.78
N SER A 53 0.13 -4.98 6.50
CA SER A 53 -1.31 -4.80 6.31
C SER A 53 -1.74 -3.35 6.60
N PHE A 54 -1.19 -2.73 7.64
CA PHE A 54 -1.44 -1.32 7.95
C PHE A 54 -0.96 -0.41 6.83
N LEU A 55 0.26 -0.61 6.33
CA LEU A 55 0.80 0.20 5.23
C LEU A 55 0.00 0.01 3.94
N MET A 56 -0.36 -1.24 3.59
CA MET A 56 -1.17 -1.54 2.41
C MET A 56 -2.57 -0.92 2.50
N LEU A 57 -3.23 -0.97 3.66
CA LEU A 57 -4.52 -0.32 3.88
C LEU A 57 -4.41 1.20 3.76
N ASN A 58 -3.43 1.83 4.39
CA ASN A 58 -3.26 3.28 4.30
C ASN A 58 -2.93 3.74 2.88
N LEU A 59 -2.11 2.97 2.15
CA LEU A 59 -1.81 3.25 0.75
C LEU A 59 -3.06 3.08 -0.12
N PHE A 60 -3.85 2.04 0.11
CA PHE A 60 -5.12 1.83 -0.60
C PHE A 60 -6.12 2.97 -0.34
N VAL A 61 -6.26 3.40 0.91
CA VAL A 61 -7.11 4.54 1.28
C VAL A 61 -6.65 5.82 0.60
N ALA A 62 -5.34 6.11 0.63
CA ALA A 62 -4.79 7.29 -0.04
C ALA A 62 -5.08 7.28 -1.55
N VAL A 63 -4.78 6.17 -2.23
CA VAL A 63 -5.04 6.01 -3.67
C VAL A 63 -6.52 6.15 -3.98
N ILE A 64 -7.40 5.57 -3.16
CA ILE A 64 -8.84 5.68 -3.35
C ILE A 64 -9.32 7.12 -3.14
N MET A 65 -8.83 7.82 -2.12
CA MET A 65 -9.19 9.23 -1.92
C MET A 65 -8.74 10.11 -3.08
N ASP A 66 -7.53 9.90 -3.61
CA ASP A 66 -7.04 10.61 -4.78
C ASP A 66 -7.90 10.32 -6.02
N ASN A 67 -8.34 9.07 -6.19
CA ASN A 67 -9.25 8.68 -7.28
C ASN A 67 -10.66 9.28 -7.12
N PHE A 68 -11.20 9.30 -5.90
CA PHE A 68 -12.48 9.94 -5.63
C PHE A 68 -12.41 11.45 -5.81
N GLU A 69 -11.32 12.09 -5.36
CA GLU A 69 -11.09 13.52 -5.57
C GLU A 69 -11.00 13.84 -7.07
N TYR A 70 -10.29 13.02 -7.85
CA TYR A 70 -10.25 13.15 -9.31
C TYR A 70 -11.65 13.07 -9.94
N LEU A 71 -12.45 12.06 -9.58
CA LEU A 71 -13.82 11.89 -10.11
C LEU A 71 -14.79 13.00 -9.65
N THR A 72 -14.66 13.47 -8.40
CA THR A 72 -15.49 14.57 -7.87
C THR A 72 -15.08 15.94 -8.39
N ARG A 73 -13.82 16.12 -8.82
CA ARG A 73 -13.38 17.30 -9.58
C ARG A 73 -13.95 17.33 -10.99
N ASP A 74 -14.02 16.21 -11.69
CA ASP A 74 -14.67 16.14 -13.01
C ASP A 74 -16.20 16.28 -12.92
N ALA A 75 -16.80 15.88 -11.79
CA ALA A 75 -18.21 16.13 -11.49
C ALA A 75 -18.50 17.52 -10.90
N SER A 76 -17.46 18.33 -10.62
CA SER A 76 -17.66 19.73 -10.27
C SER A 76 -18.19 20.48 -11.50
N ILE A 77 -19.51 20.64 -11.48
CA ILE A 77 -20.42 21.16 -12.51
C ILE A 77 -20.10 22.60 -13.00
N LEU A 78 -19.00 23.21 -12.54
CA LEU A 78 -18.48 24.49 -13.00
C LEU A 78 -16.94 24.46 -13.03
N GLY A 79 -16.38 23.58 -13.86
CA GLY A 79 -14.96 23.66 -14.23
C GLY A 79 -14.66 24.95 -15.00
N PRO A 80 -13.38 25.39 -15.07
CA PRO A 80 -12.96 26.66 -15.68
C PRO A 80 -13.44 26.85 -17.13
N HIS A 81 -13.74 25.77 -17.86
CA HIS A 81 -14.29 25.85 -19.21
C HIS A 81 -15.71 26.45 -19.29
N HIS A 82 -16.56 26.27 -18.26
CA HIS A 82 -17.87 26.95 -18.19
C HIS A 82 -17.70 28.43 -17.83
N LEU A 83 -16.66 28.75 -17.04
CA LEU A 83 -16.35 30.13 -16.67
C LEU A 83 -15.76 30.90 -17.86
N ASP A 84 -14.91 30.26 -18.68
CA ASP A 84 -14.37 30.83 -19.90
C ASP A 84 -15.47 31.12 -20.94
N GLU A 85 -16.45 30.21 -21.08
CA GLU A 85 -17.60 30.46 -21.95
C GLU A 85 -18.48 31.61 -21.41
N PHE A 86 -18.71 31.66 -20.09
CA PHE A 86 -19.42 32.76 -19.46
C PHE A 86 -18.69 34.10 -19.63
N ILE A 87 -17.37 34.16 -19.42
CA ILE A 87 -16.55 35.38 -19.59
C ILE A 87 -16.55 35.82 -21.06
N ARG A 88 -16.45 34.89 -22.02
CA ARG A 88 -16.51 35.21 -23.46
C ARG A 88 -17.84 35.87 -23.83
N VAL A 89 -18.96 35.31 -23.37
CA VAL A 89 -20.29 35.90 -23.63
C VAL A 89 -20.47 37.21 -22.88
N TRP A 90 -20.01 37.31 -21.62
CA TRP A 90 -20.07 38.54 -20.84
C TRP A 90 -19.29 39.69 -21.47
N ALA A 91 -18.12 39.42 -22.05
CA ALA A 91 -17.29 40.41 -22.74
C ALA A 91 -17.95 41.01 -23.99
N GLU A 92 -18.92 40.32 -24.61
CA GLU A 92 -19.70 40.88 -25.72
C GLU A 92 -20.77 41.88 -25.25
N TYR A 93 -21.26 41.75 -24.01
CA TYR A 93 -22.33 42.59 -23.46
C TYR A 93 -21.84 43.78 -22.63
N ASP A 94 -20.63 43.72 -22.04
CA ASP A 94 -20.01 44.84 -21.32
C ASP A 94 -18.62 45.21 -21.89
N PRO A 95 -18.56 46.06 -22.93
CA PRO A 95 -17.30 46.50 -23.53
C PRO A 95 -16.47 47.45 -22.65
N ALA A 96 -16.95 47.83 -21.45
CA ALA A 96 -16.23 48.71 -20.52
C ALA A 96 -15.46 47.95 -19.43
N ALA A 97 -15.64 46.62 -19.32
CA ALA A 97 -15.00 45.77 -18.30
C ALA A 97 -13.64 45.20 -18.74
N TRP A 98 -12.78 46.07 -19.29
CA TRP A 98 -11.33 45.80 -19.41
C TRP A 98 -10.60 46.19 -18.13
#